data_AF-T0GGB5-F1
#
_entry.id   AF-T0GGB5-F1
#
_cell.length_a   1.000
_cell.length_b   1.000
_cell.length_c   1.000
_cell.angle_alpha   90.00
_cell.angle_beta   90.00
_cell.angle_gamma   90.00
#
_symmetry.space_group_name_H-M   'P 1'
#
loop_
_entity.id
_entity.type
_entity.pdbx_description
1 polymer ?
#
loop_
_entity_poly.entity_id
_entity_poly.type
_entity_poly.pdbx_seq_one_letter_code
_entity_poly.pdbx_strand_id
1 'polypeptide(L)'
;MTDMDFNTADTQDSAFALIPANTLAKVCLTIRPGGAGPEGWLTQSRSSSALYLNSEAVIADGPNARRRIYTRIGFRGRNAGTGAEDTYANRGRALLRGILESAHGVRSDDTSEQARAKRSIRSFGDMSGLTFIAKIGIERDKNDPNDQGRNVIVAAIGPQHPEYAALMGTAPAAYAAAPATAPATLPNTSPNGNAPFWAQ
;
A
#
# COMPACT_ATOMS: atom_id res chain seq x y z
N MET A 1 -7.27 23.80 -23.65
CA MET A 1 -6.19 22.79 -23.62
C MET A 1 -6.51 21.78 -24.69
N THR A 2 -5.69 21.72 -25.73
CA THR A 2 -5.89 20.79 -26.86
C THR A 2 -5.53 19.38 -26.41
N ASP A 3 -6.47 18.45 -26.58
CA ASP A 3 -6.40 17.01 -26.30
C ASP A 3 -5.30 16.25 -27.11
N MET A 4 -4.35 16.98 -27.68
CA MET A 4 -3.30 16.50 -28.59
C MET A 4 -1.90 16.99 -28.18
N ASP A 5 -1.75 17.56 -26.98
CA ASP A 5 -0.44 17.87 -26.40
C ASP A 5 0.07 16.67 -25.60
N PHE A 6 1.07 15.98 -26.14
CA PHE A 6 1.64 14.76 -25.57
C PHE A 6 2.98 15.00 -24.86
N ASN A 7 3.43 16.24 -24.71
CA ASN A 7 4.72 16.54 -24.07
C ASN A 7 4.75 16.19 -22.58
N THR A 8 3.57 16.03 -21.95
CA THR A 8 3.41 15.57 -20.56
C THR A 8 3.08 14.08 -20.47
N ALA A 9 3.11 13.33 -21.58
CA ALA A 9 2.86 11.90 -21.54
C ALA A 9 4.09 11.16 -20.99
N ASP A 10 3.85 10.13 -20.17
CA ASP A 10 4.90 9.27 -19.67
C ASP A 10 5.60 8.52 -20.82
N THR A 11 6.92 8.32 -20.68
CA THR A 11 7.67 7.48 -21.63
C THR A 11 7.23 6.02 -21.53
N GLN A 12 7.16 5.33 -22.67
CA GLN A 12 6.74 3.92 -22.70
C GLN A 12 7.67 3.01 -21.87
N ASP A 13 8.98 3.27 -21.84
CA ASP A 13 9.97 2.44 -21.13
C ASP A 13 9.72 2.36 -19.62
N SER A 14 9.25 3.45 -19.01
CA SER A 14 8.96 3.50 -17.56
C SER A 14 7.78 2.60 -17.16
N ALA A 15 6.86 2.33 -18.08
CA ALA A 15 5.75 1.41 -17.84
C ALA A 15 6.22 -0.06 -17.75
N PHE A 16 7.26 -0.42 -18.49
CA PHE A 16 7.79 -1.79 -18.59
C PHE A 16 8.88 -2.12 -17.56
N ALA A 17 9.63 -1.12 -17.08
CA ALA A 17 10.72 -1.32 -16.12
C ALA A 17 10.23 -1.95 -14.79
N LEU A 18 10.86 -3.01 -14.29
CA LEU A 18 10.42 -3.64 -13.03
C LEU A 18 10.59 -2.69 -11.83
N ILE A 19 9.57 -2.68 -10.96
CA ILE A 19 9.69 -2.03 -9.65
C ILE A 19 10.71 -2.82 -8.82
N PRO A 20 11.68 -2.16 -8.16
CA PRO A 20 12.65 -2.84 -7.31
C PRO A 20 11.98 -3.71 -6.23
N ALA A 21 12.55 -4.88 -5.97
CA ALA A 21 12.05 -5.75 -4.91
C ALA A 21 12.15 -5.07 -3.53
N ASN A 22 11.21 -5.41 -2.66
CA ASN A 22 11.00 -4.80 -1.34
C ASN A 22 10.46 -3.36 -1.34
N THR A 23 10.07 -2.81 -2.50
CA THR A 23 9.40 -1.51 -2.55
C THR A 23 8.07 -1.56 -1.79
N LEU A 24 7.85 -0.59 -0.90
CA LEU A 24 6.56 -0.40 -0.21
C LEU A 24 5.73 0.63 -0.97
N ALA A 25 4.46 0.30 -1.23
CA ALA A 25 3.56 1.19 -1.94
C ALA A 25 2.14 1.07 -1.42
N LYS A 26 1.42 2.20 -1.33
CA LYS A 26 -0.02 2.19 -1.12
C LYS A 26 -0.70 1.77 -2.42
N VAL A 27 -1.56 0.76 -2.34
CA VAL A 27 -2.23 0.19 -3.51
C VAL A 27 -3.73 0.02 -3.27
N CYS A 28 -4.53 0.10 -4.34
CA CYS A 28 -5.94 -0.28 -4.34
C CYS A 28 -6.11 -1.66 -4.97
N LEU A 29 -6.78 -2.57 -4.27
CA LEU A 29 -6.98 -3.97 -4.68
C LEU A 29 -8.23 -4.15 -5.54
N THR A 30 -8.15 -5.05 -6.51
CA THR A 30 -9.31 -5.62 -7.22
C THR A 30 -9.13 -7.14 -7.31
N ILE A 31 -10.15 -7.89 -6.92
CA ILE A 31 -10.22 -9.34 -7.14
C ILE A 31 -10.97 -9.58 -8.45
N ARG A 32 -10.32 -10.26 -9.39
CA ARG A 32 -10.95 -10.60 -10.67
C ARG A 32 -11.61 -11.97 -10.60
N PRO A 33 -12.86 -12.11 -11.09
CA PRO A 33 -13.54 -13.39 -11.13
C PRO A 33 -12.79 -14.37 -12.05
N GLY A 34 -12.78 -15.64 -11.65
CA GLY A 34 -12.10 -16.72 -12.38
C GLY A 34 -13.03 -17.83 -12.85
N GLY A 35 -14.30 -17.80 -12.47
CA GLY A 35 -15.33 -18.75 -12.87
C GLY A 35 -15.35 -20.07 -12.10
N ALA A 36 -14.50 -20.25 -11.08
CA ALA A 36 -14.46 -21.45 -10.26
C ALA A 36 -14.84 -21.18 -8.79
N GLY A 37 -15.21 -22.24 -8.09
CA GLY A 37 -15.68 -22.20 -6.70
C GLY A 37 -17.14 -21.72 -6.57
N PRO A 38 -17.72 -21.79 -5.36
CA PRO A 38 -19.16 -21.52 -5.15
C PRO A 38 -19.61 -20.12 -5.59
N GLU A 39 -18.72 -19.13 -5.50
CA GLU A 39 -19.01 -17.72 -5.83
C GLU A 39 -18.30 -17.24 -7.11
N GLY A 40 -17.62 -18.13 -7.85
CA GLY A 40 -16.97 -17.79 -9.12
C GLY A 40 -15.70 -16.91 -9.02
N TRP A 41 -15.24 -16.57 -7.81
CA TRP A 41 -14.03 -15.77 -7.62
C TRP A 41 -12.72 -16.51 -7.91
N LEU A 42 -12.71 -17.84 -7.74
CA LEU A 42 -11.50 -18.63 -7.88
C LEU A 42 -11.21 -18.90 -9.34
N THR A 43 -9.93 -19.12 -9.65
CA THR A 43 -9.44 -19.61 -10.93
C THR A 43 -8.79 -20.97 -10.72
N GLN A 44 -9.12 -21.94 -11.57
CA GLN A 44 -8.44 -23.23 -11.59
C GLN A 44 -7.13 -23.15 -12.38
N SER A 45 -6.08 -23.75 -11.85
CA SER A 45 -4.81 -23.91 -12.57
C SER A 45 -5.01 -24.76 -13.83
N ARG A 46 -4.33 -24.37 -14.92
CA ARG A 46 -4.38 -25.14 -16.18
C ARG A 46 -3.58 -26.43 -16.11
N SER A 47 -2.62 -26.54 -15.20
CA SER A 47 -1.67 -27.65 -15.10
C SER A 47 -1.84 -28.49 -13.83
N SER A 48 -2.82 -28.17 -12.97
CA SER A 48 -3.05 -28.88 -11.71
C SER A 48 -4.46 -28.64 -11.14
N SER A 49 -4.80 -29.34 -10.08
CA SER A 49 -6.03 -29.16 -9.29
C SER A 49 -6.02 -27.93 -8.37
N ALA A 50 -4.94 -27.13 -8.41
CA ALA A 50 -4.78 -25.95 -7.57
C ALA A 50 -5.81 -24.85 -7.93
N LEU A 51 -6.27 -24.12 -6.92
CA LEU A 51 -7.17 -22.97 -7.04
C LEU A 51 -6.49 -21.73 -6.49
N TYR A 52 -6.70 -20.59 -7.13
CA TYR A 52 -6.15 -19.31 -6.71
C TYR A 52 -7.07 -18.13 -7.07
N LEU A 53 -6.86 -17.00 -6.40
CA LEU A 53 -7.47 -15.72 -6.76
C LEU A 53 -6.57 -14.98 -7.75
N ASN A 54 -7.17 -14.37 -8.77
CA ASN A 54 -6.49 -13.38 -9.58
C ASN A 54 -6.70 -12.00 -8.95
N SER A 55 -5.62 -11.38 -8.49
CA SER A 55 -5.66 -10.03 -7.95
C SER A 55 -4.92 -9.05 -8.85
N GLU A 56 -5.46 -7.85 -8.91
CA GLU A 56 -4.86 -6.67 -9.52
C GLU A 56 -4.74 -5.60 -8.45
N ALA A 57 -3.57 -5.00 -8.33
CA ALA A 57 -3.33 -3.91 -7.40
C ALA A 57 -2.78 -2.71 -8.16
N VAL A 58 -3.44 -1.56 -8.02
CA VAL A 58 -3.03 -0.32 -8.67
C VAL A 58 -2.33 0.56 -7.64
N ILE A 59 -1.11 1.01 -7.95
CA ILE A 59 -0.35 1.91 -7.06
C ILE A 59 -1.03 3.28 -7.03
N ALA A 60 -1.34 3.75 -5.82
CA ALA A 60 -2.13 4.95 -5.61
C ALA A 60 -1.33 6.24 -5.84
N ASP A 61 -0.10 6.30 -5.34
CA ASP A 61 0.76 7.49 -5.37
C ASP A 61 2.26 7.13 -5.41
N GLY A 62 3.10 8.16 -5.48
CA GLY A 62 4.55 8.04 -5.54
C GLY A 62 5.10 7.80 -6.95
N PRO A 63 6.40 7.48 -7.07
CA PRO A 63 7.10 7.39 -8.36
C PRO A 63 6.56 6.30 -9.30
N ASN A 64 5.82 5.33 -8.75
CA ASN A 64 5.24 4.21 -9.49
C ASN A 64 3.69 4.31 -9.58
N ALA A 65 3.11 5.49 -9.36
CA ALA A 65 1.66 5.68 -9.39
C ALA A 65 1.03 5.13 -10.68
N ARG A 66 -0.20 4.64 -10.57
CA ARG A 66 -1.02 4.06 -11.66
C ARG A 66 -0.48 2.77 -12.29
N ARG A 67 0.69 2.28 -11.88
CA ARG A 67 1.18 0.96 -12.30
C ARG A 67 0.32 -0.15 -11.70
N ARG A 68 0.08 -1.19 -12.50
CA ARG A 68 -0.76 -2.35 -12.14
C ARG A 68 0.13 -3.56 -11.82
N ILE A 69 -0.10 -4.16 -10.66
CA ILE A 69 0.60 -5.36 -10.20
C ILE A 69 -0.39 -6.52 -10.17
N TYR A 70 -0.08 -7.58 -10.90
CA TYR A 70 -0.93 -8.77 -10.96
C TYR A 70 -0.34 -9.88 -10.08
N THR A 71 -1.12 -10.33 -9.09
CA THR A 71 -0.68 -11.36 -8.15
C THR A 71 -1.67 -12.52 -8.12
N ARG A 72 -1.15 -13.76 -8.18
CA ARG A 72 -1.95 -14.97 -7.96
C ARG A 72 -1.88 -15.33 -6.48
N ILE A 73 -3.01 -15.33 -5.79
CA ILE A 73 -3.08 -15.62 -4.36
C ILE A 73 -3.59 -17.04 -4.18
N GLY A 74 -2.78 -17.93 -3.60
CA GLY A 74 -3.13 -19.34 -3.46
C GLY A 74 -4.32 -19.57 -2.53
N PHE A 75 -5.34 -20.25 -3.01
CA PHE A 75 -6.49 -20.66 -2.19
C PHE A 75 -6.41 -22.15 -1.81
N ARG A 76 -5.98 -22.97 -2.77
CA ARG A 76 -5.79 -24.42 -2.61
C ARG A 76 -4.64 -24.89 -3.50
N GLY A 77 -3.70 -25.63 -2.96
CA GLY A 77 -2.58 -26.23 -3.67
C GLY A 77 -2.94 -27.52 -4.39
N ARG A 78 -1.99 -28.03 -5.17
CA ARG A 78 -2.18 -29.25 -5.99
C ARG A 78 -2.25 -30.54 -5.17
N ASN A 79 -1.70 -30.53 -3.96
CA ASN A 79 -1.66 -31.67 -3.04
C ASN A 79 -2.76 -31.58 -1.97
N ALA A 80 -3.72 -30.66 -2.12
CA ALA A 80 -4.81 -30.55 -1.17
C ALA A 80 -5.61 -31.87 -1.11
N GLY A 81 -5.76 -32.42 0.08
CA GLY A 81 -6.46 -33.70 0.31
C GLY A 81 -5.56 -34.93 0.36
N THR A 82 -4.24 -34.80 0.13
CA THR A 82 -3.30 -35.93 0.24
C THR A 82 -2.69 -36.09 1.64
N GLY A 83 -3.15 -35.31 2.62
CA GLY A 83 -2.58 -35.23 3.97
C GLY A 83 -1.26 -34.43 4.07
N ALA A 84 -0.68 -34.02 2.94
CA ALA A 84 0.50 -33.16 2.91
C ALA A 84 0.11 -31.69 3.20
N GLU A 85 1.05 -30.94 3.79
CA GLU A 85 0.84 -29.52 4.07
C GLU A 85 0.63 -28.73 2.76
N ASP A 86 -0.43 -27.93 2.71
CA ASP A 86 -0.73 -27.04 1.59
C ASP A 86 -0.07 -25.67 1.79
N THR A 87 1.26 -25.61 1.64
CA THR A 87 2.02 -24.37 1.80
C THR A 87 1.56 -23.26 0.84
N TYR A 88 1.01 -23.63 -0.33
CA TYR A 88 0.48 -22.68 -1.30
C TYR A 88 -0.78 -21.98 -0.77
N ALA A 89 -1.74 -22.75 -0.25
CA ALA A 89 -2.92 -22.20 0.40
C ALA A 89 -2.55 -21.41 1.67
N ASN A 90 -1.62 -21.92 2.49
CA ASN A 90 -1.21 -21.25 3.72
C ASN A 90 -0.62 -19.85 3.43
N ARG A 91 0.27 -19.74 2.44
CA ARG A 91 0.83 -18.45 2.00
C ARG A 91 -0.24 -17.48 1.50
N GLY A 92 -1.18 -17.97 0.69
CA GLY A 92 -2.25 -17.11 0.18
C GLY A 92 -3.20 -16.64 1.29
N ARG A 93 -3.59 -17.51 2.23
CA ARG A 93 -4.40 -17.13 3.40
C ARG A 93 -3.69 -16.10 4.29
N ALA A 94 -2.38 -16.26 4.49
CA ALA A 94 -1.57 -15.29 5.22
C ALA A 94 -1.56 -13.92 4.52
N LEU A 95 -1.43 -13.90 3.18
CA LEU A 95 -1.49 -12.67 2.40
C LEU A 95 -2.87 -12.00 2.48
N LEU A 96 -3.96 -12.74 2.31
CA LEU A 96 -5.32 -12.20 2.41
C LEU A 96 -5.60 -11.60 3.79
N ARG A 97 -5.18 -12.30 4.85
CA ARG A 97 -5.24 -11.79 6.22
C ARG A 97 -4.45 -10.48 6.36
N GLY A 98 -3.20 -10.46 5.86
CA GLY A 98 -2.36 -9.26 5.92
C GLY A 98 -2.96 -8.08 5.16
N ILE A 99 -3.64 -8.32 4.03
CA ILE A 99 -4.36 -7.28 3.27
C ILE A 99 -5.47 -6.68 4.12
N LEU A 100 -6.31 -7.52 4.76
CA LEU A 100 -7.40 -7.05 5.64
C LEU A 100 -6.85 -6.29 6.86
N GLU A 101 -5.78 -6.79 7.46
CA GLU A 101 -5.11 -6.14 8.59
C GLU A 101 -4.55 -4.77 8.21
N SER A 102 -3.86 -4.69 7.08
CA SER A 102 -3.32 -3.44 6.53
C SER A 102 -4.43 -2.47 6.13
N ALA A 103 -5.49 -2.92 5.45
CA ALA A 103 -6.57 -2.04 5.02
C ALA A 103 -7.39 -1.47 6.19
N HIS A 104 -7.57 -2.25 7.26
CA HIS A 104 -8.39 -1.85 8.41
C HIS A 104 -7.60 -1.33 9.62
N GLY A 105 -6.28 -1.15 9.47
CA GLY A 105 -5.40 -0.68 10.53
C GLY A 105 -5.38 -1.61 11.75
N VAL A 106 -5.47 -2.92 11.54
CA VAL A 106 -5.47 -3.94 12.60
C VAL A 106 -4.07 -4.49 12.75
N ARG A 107 -3.58 -4.57 14.00
CA ARG A 107 -2.29 -5.21 14.28
C ARG A 107 -2.40 -6.72 14.17
N SER A 108 -1.33 -7.40 13.75
CA SER A 108 -1.36 -8.85 13.57
C SER A 108 -1.50 -9.63 14.88
N ASP A 109 -1.06 -9.05 16.00
CA ASP A 109 -1.11 -9.61 17.36
C ASP A 109 -2.42 -9.30 18.10
N ASP A 110 -3.29 -8.45 17.54
CA ASP A 110 -4.59 -8.14 18.13
C ASP A 110 -5.58 -9.30 17.92
N THR A 111 -5.96 -9.96 19.01
CA THR A 111 -6.89 -11.10 19.05
C THR A 111 -8.29 -10.72 19.50
N SER A 112 -8.57 -9.43 19.70
CA SER A 112 -9.89 -8.92 20.11
C SER A 112 -10.99 -9.33 19.12
N GLU A 113 -12.23 -9.37 19.61
CA GLU A 113 -13.40 -9.65 18.75
C GLU A 113 -13.53 -8.62 17.63
N GLN A 114 -13.19 -7.36 17.89
CA GLN A 114 -13.17 -6.29 16.89
C GLN A 114 -12.17 -6.58 15.77
N ALA A 115 -10.94 -6.99 16.12
CA ALA A 115 -9.93 -7.37 15.15
C ALA A 115 -10.33 -8.61 14.34
N ARG A 116 -10.96 -9.59 14.98
CA ARG A 116 -11.50 -10.78 14.30
C ARG A 116 -12.62 -10.41 13.32
N ALA A 117 -13.53 -9.51 13.69
CA ALA A 117 -14.59 -9.03 12.82
C ALA A 117 -14.04 -8.32 11.57
N LYS A 118 -13.00 -7.48 11.73
CA LYS A 118 -12.32 -6.78 10.62
C LYS A 118 -11.54 -7.73 9.68
N ARG A 119 -11.21 -8.95 10.11
CA ARG A 119 -10.60 -9.99 9.26
C ARG A 119 -11.63 -10.91 8.60
N SER A 120 -12.92 -10.72 8.87
CA SER A 120 -14.00 -11.54 8.34
C SER A 120 -14.59 -10.88 7.10
N ILE A 121 -14.75 -11.67 6.05
CA ILE A 121 -15.38 -11.26 4.78
C ILE A 121 -16.51 -12.24 4.45
N ARG A 122 -17.55 -11.77 3.76
CA ARG A 122 -18.67 -12.61 3.31
C ARG A 122 -18.36 -13.23 1.95
N SER A 123 -17.62 -12.51 1.12
CA SER A 123 -17.22 -12.91 -0.22
C SER A 123 -15.83 -12.37 -0.54
N PHE A 124 -15.07 -13.02 -1.44
CA PHE A 124 -13.80 -12.45 -1.91
C PHE A 124 -13.97 -11.12 -2.64
N GLY A 125 -15.16 -10.87 -3.19
CA GLY A 125 -15.52 -9.59 -3.78
C GLY A 125 -15.40 -8.41 -2.80
N ASP A 126 -15.66 -8.64 -1.50
CA ASP A 126 -15.60 -7.62 -0.44
C ASP A 126 -14.20 -7.01 -0.27
N MET A 127 -13.16 -7.69 -0.76
CA MET A 127 -11.79 -7.19 -0.72
C MET A 127 -11.47 -6.21 -1.86
N SER A 128 -12.30 -6.14 -2.88
CA SER A 128 -12.12 -5.19 -3.98
C SER A 128 -12.42 -3.77 -3.49
N GLY A 129 -11.57 -2.81 -3.87
CA GLY A 129 -11.62 -1.44 -3.38
C GLY A 129 -10.82 -1.20 -2.10
N LEU A 130 -10.35 -2.25 -1.41
CA LEU A 130 -9.48 -2.07 -0.24
C LEU A 130 -8.17 -1.40 -0.64
N THR A 131 -7.79 -0.40 0.14
CA THR A 131 -6.50 0.28 0.03
C THR A 131 -5.59 -0.21 1.15
N PHE A 132 -4.37 -0.65 0.81
CA PHE A 132 -3.43 -1.20 1.77
C PHE A 132 -1.97 -0.92 1.37
N ILE A 133 -1.03 -1.16 2.28
CA ILE A 133 0.41 -1.03 1.99
C ILE A 133 0.95 -2.38 1.53
N ALA A 134 1.29 -2.47 0.25
CA ALA A 134 1.87 -3.65 -0.36
C ALA A 134 3.40 -3.58 -0.31
N LYS A 135 4.02 -4.73 -0.01
CA LYS A 135 5.42 -4.99 -0.30
C LYS A 135 5.52 -5.65 -1.67
N ILE A 136 6.11 -4.95 -2.63
CA ILE A 136 6.29 -5.40 -4.00
C ILE A 136 7.58 -6.21 -4.09
N GLY A 137 7.49 -7.39 -4.69
CA GLY A 137 8.63 -8.24 -5.02
C GLY A 137 8.75 -8.47 -6.52
N ILE A 138 9.68 -9.35 -6.89
CA ILE A 138 9.88 -9.83 -8.24
C ILE A 138 9.80 -11.36 -8.20
N GLU A 139 8.85 -11.93 -8.92
CA GLU A 139 8.70 -13.37 -9.12
C GLU A 139 9.32 -13.74 -10.47
N ARG A 140 10.18 -14.75 -10.48
CA ARG A 140 10.81 -15.31 -11.68
C ARG A 140 10.37 -16.74 -11.92
N ASP A 141 10.27 -17.15 -13.17
CA ASP A 141 10.20 -18.55 -13.52
C ASP A 141 11.52 -19.23 -13.13
N LYS A 142 11.42 -20.28 -12.31
CA LYS A 142 12.60 -21.02 -11.85
C LYS A 142 13.19 -21.91 -12.95
N ASN A 143 12.43 -22.18 -14.01
CA ASN A 143 12.86 -23.03 -15.11
C ASN A 143 13.50 -22.24 -16.26
N ASP A 144 13.41 -20.92 -16.24
CA ASP A 144 14.03 -20.04 -17.23
C ASP A 144 15.03 -19.08 -16.56
N PRO A 145 16.35 -19.33 -16.68
CA PRO A 145 17.36 -18.48 -16.08
C PRO A 145 17.45 -17.08 -16.70
N ASN A 146 16.86 -16.87 -17.89
CA ASN A 146 16.82 -15.57 -18.55
C ASN A 146 15.55 -14.77 -18.23
N ASP A 147 14.64 -15.33 -17.42
CA ASP A 147 13.43 -14.62 -17.04
C ASP A 147 13.75 -13.40 -16.16
N GLN A 148 13.46 -12.22 -16.70
CA GLN A 148 13.62 -10.96 -15.98
C GLN A 148 12.69 -10.90 -14.75
N GLY A 149 11.59 -11.65 -14.80
CA GLY A 149 10.58 -11.73 -13.77
C GLY A 149 9.47 -10.70 -13.94
N ARG A 150 8.53 -10.73 -13.01
CA ARG A 150 7.39 -9.82 -12.95
C ARG A 150 7.16 -9.32 -11.53
N ASN A 151 6.63 -8.11 -11.41
CA ASN A 151 6.24 -7.61 -10.11
C ASN A 151 5.04 -8.36 -9.54
N VAL A 152 5.12 -8.71 -8.26
CA VAL A 152 4.06 -9.35 -7.48
C VAL A 152 3.98 -8.75 -6.09
N ILE A 153 2.83 -8.87 -5.43
CA ILE A 153 2.70 -8.55 -4.01
C ILE A 153 3.14 -9.75 -3.21
N VAL A 154 4.21 -9.59 -2.44
CA VAL A 154 4.77 -10.68 -1.61
C VAL A 154 4.27 -10.63 -0.17
N ALA A 155 3.88 -9.45 0.30
CA ALA A 155 3.28 -9.25 1.62
C ALA A 155 2.43 -7.98 1.63
N ALA A 156 1.49 -7.91 2.55
CA ALA A 156 0.86 -6.67 2.98
C ALA A 156 1.45 -6.29 4.34
N ILE A 157 1.76 -5.01 4.51
CA ILE A 157 2.41 -4.47 5.70
C ILE A 157 1.37 -3.77 6.55
N GLY A 158 1.30 -4.13 7.84
CA GLY A 158 0.32 -3.59 8.79
C GLY A 158 0.86 -2.48 9.70
N PRO A 159 0.04 -2.00 10.65
CA PRO A 159 0.34 -0.87 11.54
C PRO A 159 1.60 -0.98 12.39
N GLN A 160 2.12 -2.19 12.60
CA GLN A 160 3.35 -2.43 13.33
C GLN A 160 4.63 -2.02 12.58
N HIS A 161 4.54 -1.75 11.27
CA HIS A 161 5.69 -1.34 10.48
C HIS A 161 5.93 0.18 10.58
N PRO A 162 7.17 0.64 10.74
CA PRO A 162 7.46 2.06 10.97
C PRO A 162 6.96 2.98 9.86
N GLU A 163 7.04 2.54 8.60
CA GLU A 163 6.61 3.33 7.44
C GLU A 163 5.10 3.30 7.19
N TYR A 164 4.34 2.42 7.86
CA TYR A 164 2.93 2.20 7.54
C TYR A 164 2.09 3.47 7.67
N ALA A 165 2.23 4.20 8.78
CA ALA A 165 1.41 5.39 9.05
C ALA A 165 1.69 6.51 8.04
N ALA A 166 2.95 6.69 7.65
CA ALA A 166 3.34 7.67 6.63
C ALA A 166 2.77 7.29 5.26
N LEU A 167 2.92 6.03 4.84
CA LEU A 167 2.45 5.55 3.54
C LEU A 167 0.91 5.51 3.44
N MET A 168 0.21 5.19 4.52
CA MET A 168 -1.27 5.26 4.56
C MET A 168 -1.80 6.70 4.62
N GLY A 169 -0.93 7.69 4.86
CA GLY A 169 -1.35 9.09 5.04
C GLY A 169 -2.06 9.33 6.38
N THR A 170 -1.84 8.47 7.37
CA THR A 170 -2.40 8.58 8.73
C THR A 170 -1.39 9.12 9.73
N ALA A 171 -0.17 9.46 9.29
CA ALA A 171 0.77 10.20 10.11
C ALA A 171 0.14 11.58 10.43
N PRO A 172 0.16 12.04 11.69
CA PRO A 172 -0.25 13.40 11.99
C PRO A 172 0.59 14.33 11.13
N ALA A 173 -0.05 15.26 10.43
CA ALA A 173 0.67 16.35 9.79
C ALA A 173 1.55 16.96 10.87
N ALA A 174 2.87 16.89 10.70
CA ALA A 174 3.77 17.65 11.55
C ALA A 174 3.27 19.09 11.46
N TYR A 175 2.78 19.63 12.57
CA TYR A 175 2.39 21.03 12.65
C TYR A 175 3.58 21.81 12.11
N ALA A 176 3.44 22.36 10.91
CA ALA A 176 4.40 23.32 10.41
C ALA A 176 4.40 24.42 11.47
N ALA A 177 5.52 24.56 12.18
CA ALA A 177 5.70 25.65 13.11
C ALA A 177 5.36 26.93 12.34
N ALA A 178 4.32 27.64 12.79
CA ALA A 178 3.98 28.93 12.23
C ALA A 178 5.25 29.79 12.21
N PRO A 179 5.54 30.52 11.12
CA PRO A 179 6.72 31.37 11.08
C PRO A 179 6.65 32.34 12.27
N ALA A 180 7.61 32.23 13.18
CA ALA A 180 7.75 33.16 14.28
C ALA A 180 8.00 34.55 13.68
N THR A 181 7.00 35.42 13.79
CA THR A 181 7.12 36.85 13.51
C THR A 181 8.32 37.43 14.26
N ALA A 182 9.17 38.14 13.54
CA ALA A 182 10.34 38.82 14.08
C ALA A 182 9.96 39.75 15.25
N PRO A 183 10.80 39.88 16.29
CA PRO A 183 10.51 40.75 17.42
C PRO A 183 10.51 42.22 16.99
N ALA A 184 9.42 42.93 17.30
CA ALA A 184 9.33 44.37 17.16
C ALA A 184 10.29 45.06 18.13
N THR A 185 11.13 45.94 17.61
CA THR A 185 12.01 46.82 18.39
C THR A 185 11.19 47.92 19.06
N LEU A 186 11.18 47.94 20.39
CA LEU A 186 10.65 49.04 21.19
C LEU A 186 11.67 50.20 21.20
N PRO A 187 11.25 51.46 20.99
CA PRO A 187 12.14 52.61 21.19
C PRO A 187 12.39 52.83 22.69
N ASN A 188 13.64 52.69 23.08
CA ASN A 188 14.16 53.02 24.41
C ASN A 188 14.07 54.54 24.62
N THR A 189 13.23 54.99 25.56
CA THR A 189 13.27 56.35 26.11
C THR A 189 13.67 56.25 27.58
N SER A 190 14.92 56.62 27.87
CA SER A 190 15.44 56.75 29.23
C SER A 190 14.94 58.06 29.87
N PRO A 191 14.60 58.06 31.17
CA PRO A 191 14.24 59.27 31.90
C PRO A 191 15.46 59.82 32.66
N ASN A 192 15.70 61.14 32.61
CA ASN A 192 16.07 61.96 33.77
C ASN A 192 16.42 63.41 33.39
N GLY A 193 15.65 64.33 34.00
CA GLY A 193 15.99 65.69 34.46
C GLY A 193 16.96 66.58 33.68
N ASN A 194 16.44 67.68 33.13
CA ASN A 194 16.84 69.04 33.54
C ASN A 194 15.88 70.10 32.97
N ALA A 195 15.55 71.09 33.78
CA ALA A 195 14.67 72.21 33.44
C ALA A 195 15.24 73.13 32.34
N PRO A 196 14.40 73.79 31.52
CA PRO A 196 14.87 74.71 30.49
C PRO A 196 15.20 76.12 31.03
N PHE A 197 16.07 76.83 30.30
CA PHE A 197 16.70 78.10 30.69
C PHE A 197 16.03 79.38 30.13
N TRP A 198 14.73 79.35 29.79
CA TRP A 198 14.03 80.47 29.13
C TRP A 198 12.59 80.73 29.64
N ALA A 199 12.27 80.37 30.88
CA ALA A 199 11.07 80.89 31.52
C ALA A 199 11.40 82.23 32.22
N GLN A 200 11.33 83.31 31.44
CA GLN A 200 10.85 84.62 31.92
C GLN A 200 9.33 84.68 31.76
#